data_AF-A0A527ZJA1-F1
#
_entry.id   AF-A0A527ZJA1-F1
#
_cell.length_a   1.000
_cell.length_b   1.000
_cell.length_c   1.000
_cell.angle_alpha   90.00
_cell.angle_beta   90.00
_cell.angle_gamma   90.00
#
_symmetry.space_group_name_H-M   'P 1'
#
loop_
_entity.id
_entity.type
_entity.pdbx_description
1 polymer ?
#
loop_
_entity_poly.entity_id
_entity_poly.type
_entity_poly.pdbx_seq_one_letter_code
_entity_poly.pdbx_strand_id
1 'polypeptide(L)'
;MATTIANLTTKSDGSMEGVFATLRINAPITVVPNPSKASEDAPDYRILNKRTGFEIGAGWYRRSQRSGEENKKVILWNNPQ
;
A
#
# COMPACT_ATOMS: atom_id res chain seq x y z
N MET A 1 -22.96 -5.72 -0.11
CA MET A 1 -23.21 -4.27 0.11
C MET A 1 -22.09 -3.52 -0.59
N ALA A 2 -22.39 -2.65 -1.55
CA ALA A 2 -21.39 -1.78 -2.16
C ALA A 2 -21.19 -0.56 -1.24
N THR A 3 -19.94 -0.18 -0.99
CA THR A 3 -19.62 1.04 -0.26
C THR A 3 -19.24 2.10 -1.27
N THR A 4 -20.04 3.17 -1.37
CA THR A 4 -19.69 4.34 -2.18
C THR A 4 -18.54 5.09 -1.51
N ILE A 5 -17.40 5.19 -2.20
CA ILE A 5 -16.18 5.85 -1.70
C ILE A 5 -15.99 7.28 -2.24
N ALA A 6 -16.73 7.63 -3.28
CA ALA A 6 -16.75 8.97 -3.86
C ALA A 6 -18.12 9.23 -4.49
N ASN A 7 -18.59 10.47 -4.37
CA ASN A 7 -19.72 10.99 -5.14
C ASN A 7 -19.19 12.09 -6.05
N LEU A 8 -19.34 11.90 -7.36
CA LEU A 8 -18.86 12.84 -8.38
C LEU A 8 -20.04 13.37 -9.20
N THR A 9 -19.94 14.63 -9.61
CA THR A 9 -20.88 15.35 -10.46
C THR A 9 -20.18 15.81 -11.72
N THR A 10 -20.82 15.60 -12.88
CA THR A 10 -20.30 16.03 -14.18
C THR A 10 -20.56 17.52 -14.38
N LYS A 11 -19.53 18.25 -14.83
CA LYS A 11 -19.58 19.65 -15.23
C LYS A 11 -20.01 19.80 -16.68
N SER A 12 -20.35 21.03 -17.07
CA SER A 12 -20.72 21.40 -18.44
C SER A 12 -19.62 21.17 -19.47
N ASP A 13 -18.35 21.14 -19.05
CA ASP A 13 -17.18 20.84 -19.89
C ASP A 13 -16.89 19.33 -20.00
N GLY A 14 -17.71 18.48 -19.38
CA GLY A 14 -17.54 17.02 -19.35
C GLY A 14 -16.57 16.50 -18.28
N SER A 15 -15.91 17.37 -17.52
CA SER A 15 -15.09 16.95 -16.37
C SER A 15 -15.97 16.57 -15.17
N MET A 16 -15.42 15.82 -14.20
CA MET A 16 -16.15 15.39 -13.00
C MET A 16 -15.47 15.94 -11.75
N GLU A 17 -16.24 16.45 -10.80
CA GLU A 17 -15.75 16.87 -9.49
C GLU A 17 -16.64 16.33 -8.36
N GLY A 18 -16.09 16.20 -7.16
CA GLY A 18 -16.91 15.80 -6.02
C GLY A 18 -16.10 15.43 -4.79
N VAL A 19 -16.77 14.79 -3.83
CA VAL A 19 -16.20 14.51 -2.52
C VAL A 19 -15.68 13.09 -2.48
N PHE A 20 -14.38 12.97 -2.29
CA PHE A 20 -13.71 11.71 -1.97
C PHE A 20 -13.79 11.51 -0.45
N ALA A 21 -14.65 10.60 0.01
CA ALA A 21 -14.77 10.29 1.42
C ALA A 21 -13.61 9.34 1.80
N THR A 22 -12.72 9.78 2.69
CA THR A 22 -11.53 9.02 3.07
C THR A 22 -11.93 7.70 3.74
N LEU A 23 -11.76 6.59 3.02
CA LEU A 23 -12.04 5.25 3.52
C LEU A 23 -11.01 4.88 4.59
N ARG A 24 -11.43 4.74 5.85
CA ARG A 24 -10.58 4.16 6.90
C ARG A 24 -10.48 2.65 6.67
N ILE A 25 -9.36 2.20 6.11
CA ILE A 25 -9.11 0.78 5.85
C ILE A 25 -8.54 0.13 7.12
N ASN A 26 -9.36 -0.66 7.82
CA ASN A 26 -8.91 -1.53 8.91
C ASN A 26 -8.82 -2.97 8.40
N ALA A 27 -7.64 -3.40 7.97
CA ALA A 27 -7.38 -4.77 7.54
C ALA A 27 -6.28 -5.41 8.41
N PRO A 28 -6.44 -6.67 8.84
CA PRO A 28 -5.34 -7.40 9.46
C PRO A 28 -4.28 -7.70 8.39
N ILE A 29 -3.04 -7.29 8.64
CA ILE A 29 -1.92 -7.47 7.71
C ILE A 29 -0.87 -8.42 8.29
N THR A 30 -0.09 -9.02 7.41
CA THR A 30 1.07 -9.83 7.77
C THR A 30 2.24 -9.41 6.90
N VAL A 31 3.42 -9.32 7.53
CA VAL A 31 4.67 -8.97 6.86
C VAL A 31 5.47 -10.26 6.74
N VAL A 32 5.73 -10.69 5.50
CA VAL A 32 6.49 -11.91 5.22
C VAL A 32 7.82 -11.56 4.54
N PRO A 33 8.92 -12.25 4.86
CA PRO A 33 10.16 -12.11 4.10
C PRO A 33 9.93 -12.43 2.62
N ASN A 34 10.64 -11.75 1.72
CA ASN A 34 10.67 -12.09 0.31
C ASN A 34 11.88 -12.97 0.00
N PRO A 35 11.74 -14.32 0.01
CA PRO A 35 12.87 -15.22 -0.25
C PRO A 35 13.36 -15.14 -1.70
N SER A 36 12.50 -14.71 -2.63
CA SER A 36 12.80 -14.58 -4.06
C SER A 36 13.19 -13.16 -4.43
N LYS A 37 14.04 -12.52 -3.62
CA LYS A 37 14.55 -11.17 -3.91
C LYS A 37 15.37 -11.22 -5.19
N ALA A 38 14.82 -10.67 -6.27
CA ALA A 38 15.43 -10.73 -7.61
C ALA A 38 16.50 -9.66 -7.86
N SER A 39 16.49 -8.56 -7.11
CA SER A 39 17.43 -7.44 -7.26
C SER A 39 17.54 -6.63 -5.96
N GLU A 40 18.51 -5.72 -5.86
CA GLU A 40 18.65 -4.82 -4.69
C GLU A 40 17.44 -3.88 -4.53
N ASP A 41 16.80 -3.50 -5.62
CA ASP A 41 15.57 -2.70 -5.64
C ASP A 41 14.31 -3.53 -5.31
N ALA A 42 14.39 -4.86 -5.37
CA ALA A 42 13.28 -5.71 -4.97
C ALA A 42 13.05 -5.63 -3.45
N PRO A 43 11.80 -5.78 -2.99
CA PRO A 43 11.49 -5.63 -1.57
C PRO A 43 12.02 -6.80 -0.74
N ASP A 44 12.47 -6.50 0.48
CA ASP A 44 12.91 -7.48 1.47
C ASP A 44 11.72 -8.16 2.16
N TYR A 45 10.59 -7.45 2.24
CA TYR A 45 9.35 -7.95 2.83
C TYR A 45 8.15 -7.65 1.95
N ARG A 46 7.19 -8.58 1.92
CA ARG A 46 5.88 -8.40 1.28
C ARG A 46 4.83 -8.22 2.36
N ILE A 47 3.88 -7.32 2.13
CA ILE A 47 2.80 -7.00 3.07
C ILE A 47 1.51 -7.57 2.49
N LEU A 48 0.99 -8.57 3.17
CA LEU A 48 -0.18 -9.32 2.71
C LEU A 48 -1.37 -9.00 3.61
N ASN A 49 -2.55 -8.90 3.02
CA ASN A 49 -3.80 -8.95 3.77
C ASN A 49 -3.99 -10.36 4.32
N LYS A 50 -4.13 -10.50 5.64
CA LYS A 50 -4.21 -11.80 6.31
C LYS A 50 -5.46 -12.60 5.92
N ARG A 51 -6.54 -11.93 5.49
CA ARG A 51 -7.81 -12.58 5.14
C ARG A 51 -7.87 -13.03 3.69
N THR A 52 -7.33 -12.23 2.78
CA THR A 52 -7.42 -12.50 1.33
C THR A 52 -6.13 -13.05 0.74
N GLY A 53 -5.00 -12.93 1.43
CA GLY A 53 -3.67 -13.24 0.91
C GLY A 53 -3.16 -12.23 -0.12
N PHE A 54 -3.92 -11.19 -0.42
CA PHE A 54 -3.56 -10.20 -1.44
C PHE A 54 -2.41 -9.30 -0.96
N GLU A 55 -1.48 -8.98 -1.85
CA GLU A 55 -0.38 -8.08 -1.55
C GLU A 55 -0.83 -6.62 -1.63
N ILE A 56 -0.58 -5.88 -0.55
CA ILE A 56 -1.01 -4.49 -0.38
C ILE A 56 0.17 -3.55 -0.08
N GLY A 57 1.38 -4.04 -0.27
CA GLY A 57 2.58 -3.26 -0.02
C GLY A 57 3.84 -4.09 0.14
N ALA A 58 4.92 -3.37 0.38
CA ALA A 58 6.27 -3.89 0.37
C ALA A 58 7.15 -3.14 1.37
N GLY A 59 8.13 -3.83 1.94
CA GLY A 59 9.09 -3.27 2.89
C GLY A 59 10.52 -3.47 2.40
N TRP A 60 11.34 -2.44 2.59
CA TRP A 60 12.78 -2.48 2.33
C TRP A 60 13.53 -2.24 3.64
N TYR A 61 14.53 -3.06 3.88
CA TYR A 61 15.44 -2.91 4.99
C TYR A 61 16.69 -2.18 4.50
N ARG A 62 16.89 -0.93 4.95
CA ARG A 62 18.11 -0.17 4.65
C ARG A 62 18.92 0.00 5.93
N ARG A 63 20.10 -0.62 5.98
CA ARG A 63 21.06 -0.43 7.07
C ARG A 63 21.86 0.85 6.79
N SER A 64 21.63 1.91 7.57
CA SER A 64 22.43 3.13 7.47
C SER A 64 23.83 2.89 8.03
N GLN A 65 24.87 3.01 7.20
CA GLN A 65 26.28 2.84 7.62
C GLN A 65 26.76 3.89 8.64
N ARG A 66 26.01 4.98 8.86
CA ARG A 66 26.48 6.17 9.58
C ARG A 66 26.15 6.21 11.08
N SER A 67 25.08 5.57 11.54
CA SER A 67 24.67 5.58 12.97
C SER A 67 24.54 4.20 13.60
N GLY A 68 24.72 3.13 12.83
CA GLY A 68 24.44 1.77 13.31
C GLY A 68 22.95 1.48 13.59
N GLU A 69 22.07 2.46 13.37
CA GLU A 69 20.63 2.30 13.59
C GLU A 69 19.95 1.60 12.40
N GLU A 70 19.33 0.46 12.70
CA GLU A 70 18.52 -0.30 11.75
C GLU A 70 17.24 0.47 11.42
N ASN A 71 17.19 1.10 10.26
CA ASN A 71 16.00 1.79 9.79
C ASN A 71 15.17 0.86 8.89
N LYS A 72 13.96 0.51 9.35
CA LYS A 72 13.01 -0.29 8.58
C LYS A 72 12.05 0.65 7.85
N LYS A 73 12.08 0.66 6.52
CA LYS A 73 11.14 1.46 5.70
C LYS A 73 10.05 0.54 5.16
N VAL A 74 8.81 0.81 5.54
CA VAL A 74 7.62 0.08 5.07
C VAL A 74 6.83 1.00 4.16
N ILE A 75 6.48 0.55 2.96
CA ILE A 75 5.66 1.29 2.00
C ILE A 75 4.40 0.47 1.71
N LEU A 76 3.25 1.01 2.08
CA LEU A 76 1.95 0.42 1.74
C LEU A 76 1.52 0.97 0.38
N TRP A 77 1.24 0.07 -0.56
CA TRP A 77 0.72 0.41 -1.88
C TRP A 77 -0.76 0.06 -1.91
N ASN A 78 -1.62 1.08 -1.94
CA ASN A 78 -3.02 0.84 -2.25
C ASN A 78 -3.12 0.60 -3.77
N ASN A 79 -3.32 -0.66 -4.16
CA ASN A 79 -3.56 -1.03 -5.56
C ASN A 79 -5.08 -1.02 -5.78
N PRO A 80 -5.68 0.07 -6.30
CA PRO A 80 -7.08 0.03 -6.73
C PRO A 80 -7.16 -0.93 -7.92
N GLN A 81 -7.65 -2.15 -7.67
CA GLN A 81 -8.24 -2.98 -8.71
C GLN A 81 -9.63 -2.42 -9.04
#